data_AF-A0A377E4C5-F1
#
_entry.id   AF-A0A377E4C5-F1
#
_cell.length_a   1.000
_cell.length_b   1.000
_cell.length_c   1.000
_cell.angle_alpha   90.00
_cell.angle_beta   90.00
_cell.angle_gamma   90.00
#
_symmetry.space_group_name_H-M   'P 1'
#
loop_
_entity.id
_entity.type
_entity.pdbx_description
1 polymer ?
#
loop_
_entity_poly.entity_id
_entity_poly.type
_entity_poly.pdbx_seq_one_letter_code
_entity_poly.pdbx_strand_id
1 'polypeptide(L)'
;MSKLPTGVEIRGRYIRIWFMFRGKRCRETLKGWEITNSNIKKAGNLRALIVHEINSGEFEYLRRFPQSSTGAKMVTTRVIKTFGELCDIWTKIKETELTTNTMKKTKSQLKTLRIIICESTPISHIRYSDILNYRNELLHGETLYLDNPRSNKKGRTVRTVDNYIALLCSLLRFAVMTPTYW
;
A
#
# COMPACT_ATOMS: atom_id res chain seq x y z
N MET A 1 36.93 -26.64 5.42
CA MET A 1 35.53 -26.21 5.28
C MET A 1 35.42 -25.28 4.09
N SER A 2 34.58 -25.59 3.11
CA SER A 2 34.38 -24.75 1.91
C SER A 2 33.93 -23.35 2.35
N LYS A 3 34.62 -22.32 1.86
CA LYS A 3 34.32 -20.93 2.18
C LYS A 3 32.93 -20.58 1.65
N LEU A 4 32.02 -20.17 2.54
CA LEU A 4 30.68 -19.74 2.13
C LEU A 4 30.80 -18.49 1.23
N PRO A 5 29.93 -18.34 0.21
CA PRO A 5 29.89 -17.13 -0.59
C PRO A 5 29.65 -15.90 0.26
N THR A 6 30.19 -14.76 -0.16
CA THR A 6 30.06 -13.48 0.55
C THR A 6 28.59 -13.14 0.83
N GLY A 7 28.28 -12.88 2.10
CA GLY A 7 26.92 -12.50 2.50
C GLY A 7 25.99 -13.67 2.75
N VAL A 8 26.44 -14.93 2.62
CA VAL A 8 25.64 -16.13 2.92
C VAL A 8 25.98 -16.66 4.31
N GLU A 9 24.96 -16.86 5.13
CA GLU A 9 25.04 -17.41 6.48
C GLU A 9 24.18 -18.68 6.57
N ILE A 10 24.65 -19.68 7.32
CA ILE A 10 23.84 -20.86 7.67
C ILE A 10 23.39 -20.68 9.12
N ARG A 11 22.07 -20.68 9.37
CA ARG A 11 21.48 -20.56 10.70
C ARG A 11 20.59 -21.76 10.99
N GLY A 12 21.11 -22.72 11.75
CA GLY A 12 20.41 -23.97 12.03
C GLY A 12 20.15 -24.72 10.73
N ARG A 13 18.87 -24.87 10.34
CA ARG A 13 18.45 -25.56 9.11
C ARG A 13 18.18 -24.63 7.92
N TYR A 14 18.47 -23.33 8.07
CA TYR A 14 18.10 -22.32 7.07
C TYR A 14 19.33 -21.61 6.50
N ILE A 15 19.23 -21.25 5.22
CA ILE A 15 20.17 -20.33 4.57
C ILE A 15 19.65 -18.90 4.73
N ARG A 16 20.56 -17.99 5.08
CA ARG A 16 20.29 -16.56 5.21
C ARG A 16 21.26 -15.80 4.32
N ILE A 17 20.78 -14.69 3.78
CA ILE A 17 21.66 -13.72 3.13
C ILE A 17 21.62 -12.39 3.87
N TRP A 18 22.75 -11.68 3.85
CA TRP A 18 22.82 -10.32 4.34
C TRP A 18 23.39 -9.38 3.27
N PHE A 19 22.85 -8.16 3.25
CA PHE A 19 23.26 -7.09 2.35
C PHE A 19 23.01 -5.73 3.01
N MET A 20 23.61 -4.68 2.47
CA MET A 20 23.38 -3.31 2.90
C MET A 20 22.30 -2.69 2.01
N PHE A 21 21.29 -2.08 2.62
CA PHE A 21 20.28 -1.32 1.90
C PHE A 21 20.00 -0.03 2.66
N ARG A 22 20.16 1.13 2.00
CA ARG A 22 19.99 2.46 2.60
C ARG A 22 20.75 2.64 3.92
N GLY A 23 22.02 2.22 3.94
CA GLY A 23 22.89 2.31 5.13
C GLY A 23 22.57 1.33 6.26
N LYS A 24 21.52 0.50 6.13
CA LYS A 24 21.13 -0.49 7.15
C LYS A 24 21.45 -1.90 6.69
N ARG A 25 22.01 -2.70 7.60
CA ARG A 25 22.27 -4.13 7.36
C ARG A 25 20.95 -4.91 7.40
N CYS A 26 20.58 -5.49 6.27
CA CYS A 26 19.39 -6.30 6.10
C CYS A 26 19.77 -7.78 6.10
N ARG A 27 18.96 -8.62 6.77
CA ARG A 27 19.17 -10.07 6.88
C ARG A 27 17.88 -10.79 6.51
N GLU A 28 17.92 -11.59 5.46
CA GLU A 28 16.77 -12.33 4.94
C GLU A 28 17.01 -13.83 4.97
N THR A 29 16.05 -14.56 5.55
CA THR A 29 16.07 -16.02 5.57
C THR A 29 15.40 -16.55 4.29
N LEU A 30 16.10 -17.39 3.52
CA LEU A 30 15.57 -18.01 2.31
C LEU A 30 14.69 -19.21 2.70
N LYS A 31 13.37 -18.98 2.77
CA LYS A 31 12.40 -20.04 3.10
C LYS A 31 12.35 -21.09 2.00
N GLY A 32 12.29 -22.37 2.38
CA GLY A 32 12.22 -23.50 1.44
C GLY A 32 13.55 -23.92 0.83
N TRP A 33 14.67 -23.33 1.27
CA TRP A 33 16.00 -23.67 0.78
C TRP A 33 16.73 -24.55 1.78
N GLU A 34 16.93 -25.81 1.42
CA GLU A 34 17.76 -26.75 2.19
C GLU A 34 19.25 -26.41 2.08
N ILE A 35 20.02 -26.83 3.09
CA ILE A 35 21.46 -26.60 3.15
C ILE A 35 22.17 -27.58 2.20
N THR A 36 22.19 -27.25 0.92
CA THR A 36 22.93 -27.96 -0.12
C THR A 36 23.95 -27.03 -0.77
N ASN A 37 25.07 -27.57 -1.26
CA ASN A 37 26.09 -26.77 -1.95
C ASN A 37 25.52 -26.00 -3.15
N SER A 38 24.54 -26.58 -3.85
CA SER A 38 23.82 -25.92 -4.94
C SER A 38 23.02 -24.70 -4.45
N ASN A 39 22.26 -24.85 -3.36
CA ASN A 39 21.48 -23.75 -2.78
C ASN A 39 22.37 -22.67 -2.17
N ILE A 40 23.52 -23.03 -1.58
CA ILE A 40 24.51 -22.08 -1.08
C ILE A 40 25.06 -21.22 -2.23
N LYS A 41 25.41 -21.85 -3.37
CA LYS A 41 25.86 -21.12 -4.57
C LYS A 41 24.77 -20.20 -5.12
N LYS A 42 23.53 -20.70 -5.22
CA LYS A 42 22.36 -19.89 -5.63
C LYS A 42 22.12 -18.71 -4.69
N ALA A 43 22.32 -18.87 -3.38
CA ALA A 43 22.14 -17.80 -2.40
C ALA A 43 23.19 -16.70 -2.56
N GLY A 44 24.44 -17.08 -2.87
CA GLY A 44 25.51 -16.14 -3.23
C GLY A 44 25.16 -15.34 -4.49
N ASN A 45 24.67 -16.01 -5.54
CA ASN A 45 24.25 -15.35 -6.78
C ASN A 45 23.06 -14.40 -6.55
N LEU A 46 22.07 -14.82 -5.76
CA LEU A 46 20.92 -13.98 -5.39
C LEU A 46 21.38 -12.72 -4.65
N ARG A 47 22.30 -12.85 -3.70
CA ARG A 47 22.88 -11.70 -2.99
C ARG A 47 23.63 -10.77 -3.94
N ALA A 48 24.39 -11.30 -4.90
CA ALA A 48 25.08 -10.50 -5.90
C ALA A 48 24.10 -9.72 -6.79
N LEU A 49 23.02 -10.36 -7.24
CA LEU A 49 21.94 -9.72 -7.99
C LEU A 49 21.28 -8.59 -7.18
N ILE A 50 20.96 -8.83 -5.91
CA ILE A 50 20.36 -7.82 -5.03
C ILE A 50 21.29 -6.60 -4.90
N VAL A 51 22.59 -6.82 -4.68
CA VAL A 51 23.55 -5.71 -4.57
C VAL A 51 23.63 -4.93 -5.88
N HIS A 52 23.59 -5.61 -7.03
CA HIS A 52 23.56 -4.95 -8.32
C HIS A 52 22.31 -4.07 -8.49
N GLU A 53 21.13 -4.60 -8.19
CA GLU A 53 19.85 -3.86 -8.26
C GLU A 53 19.81 -2.67 -7.28
N ILE A 54 20.44 -2.79 -6.12
CA ILE A 54 20.54 -1.69 -5.16
C ILE A 54 21.42 -0.58 -5.75
N ASN A 55 22.52 -0.95 -6.39
CA ASN A 55 23.44 0.00 -7.01
C ASN A 55 22.84 0.66 -8.26
N SER A 56 21.99 -0.04 -9.03
CA SER A 56 21.26 0.53 -10.17
C SER A 56 20.04 1.36 -9.75
N GLY A 57 19.64 1.30 -8.47
CA GLY A 57 18.46 2.01 -7.95
C GLY A 57 17.13 1.32 -8.26
N GLU A 58 17.14 0.12 -8.84
CA GLU A 58 15.94 -0.63 -9.24
C GLU A 58 15.44 -1.59 -8.14
N PHE A 59 16.19 -1.73 -7.05
CA PHE A 59 15.85 -2.70 -6.01
C PHE A 59 14.58 -2.34 -5.23
N GLU A 60 13.51 -3.08 -5.48
CA GLU A 60 12.27 -3.05 -4.71
C GLU A 60 12.26 -4.16 -3.64
N TYR A 61 12.54 -3.80 -2.39
CA TYR A 61 12.70 -4.74 -1.28
C TYR A 61 11.49 -5.68 -1.11
N LEU A 62 10.28 -5.13 -1.04
CA LEU A 62 9.05 -5.91 -0.82
C LEU A 62 8.67 -6.77 -2.02
N ARG A 63 9.08 -6.40 -3.23
CA ARG A 63 8.91 -7.27 -4.41
C ARG A 63 9.83 -8.49 -4.32
N ARG A 64 11.06 -8.31 -3.84
CA ARG A 64 12.01 -9.41 -3.65
C ARG A 64 11.68 -10.29 -2.44
N PHE A 65 11.24 -9.67 -1.34
CA PHE A 65 10.90 -10.36 -0.09
C PHE A 65 9.52 -9.93 0.43
N PRO A 66 8.41 -10.44 -0.17
CA PRO A 66 7.05 -10.01 0.17
C PRO A 66 6.67 -10.24 1.63
N GLN A 67 7.20 -11.29 2.25
CA GLN A 67 6.91 -11.66 3.63
C GLN A 67 7.96 -11.18 4.65
N SER A 68 8.87 -10.27 4.25
CA SER A 68 9.92 -9.80 5.16
C SER A 68 9.42 -8.73 6.12
N SER A 69 9.57 -8.99 7.42
CA SER A 69 9.36 -7.99 8.47
C SER A 69 10.43 -6.89 8.45
N THR A 70 11.65 -7.19 7.98
CA THR A 70 12.71 -6.20 7.77
C THR A 70 12.34 -5.27 6.63
N GLY A 71 11.87 -5.82 5.51
CA GLY A 71 11.41 -5.06 4.35
C GLY A 71 10.31 -4.06 4.71
N ALA A 72 9.31 -4.51 5.48
CA ALA A 72 8.23 -3.66 5.95
C ALA A 72 8.70 -2.45 6.78
N LYS A 73 9.83 -2.57 7.50
CA LYS A 73 10.44 -1.49 8.30
C LYS A 73 11.37 -0.59 7.48
N MET A 74 11.96 -1.10 6.40
CA MET A 74 12.93 -0.37 5.57
C MET A 74 12.28 0.49 4.50
N VAL A 75 11.04 0.17 4.10
CA VAL A 75 10.27 0.98 3.16
C VAL A 75 9.73 2.22 3.87
N THR A 76 10.38 3.36 3.65
CA THR A 76 9.95 4.68 4.13
C THR A 76 8.84 5.27 3.27
N THR A 77 8.84 4.94 1.98
CA THR A 77 7.90 5.46 0.99
C THR A 77 6.95 4.34 0.61
N ARG A 78 5.71 4.40 1.09
CA ARG A 78 4.66 3.47 0.67
C ARG A 78 4.04 4.00 -0.62
N VAL A 79 4.17 3.24 -1.71
CA VAL A 79 3.37 3.48 -2.91
C VAL A 79 1.95 3.04 -2.57
N ILE A 80 1.01 3.99 -2.56
CA ILE A 80 -0.39 3.70 -2.34
C ILE A 80 -0.93 3.08 -3.64
N LYS A 81 -1.34 1.81 -3.61
CA LYS A 81 -1.76 1.09 -4.82
C LYS A 81 -3.27 1.08 -4.96
N THR A 82 -3.98 0.87 -3.86
CA THR A 82 -5.43 0.68 -3.86
C THR A 82 -6.17 1.83 -3.17
N PHE A 83 -7.46 1.98 -3.52
CA PHE A 83 -8.33 2.98 -2.91
C PHE A 83 -8.53 2.76 -1.40
N GLY A 84 -8.56 1.50 -0.96
CA GLY A 84 -8.63 1.15 0.46
C GLY A 84 -7.42 1.69 1.23
N GLU A 85 -6.21 1.39 0.74
CA GLU A 85 -4.95 1.86 1.33
C GLU A 85 -4.88 3.40 1.38
N LEU A 86 -5.33 4.07 0.32
CA LEU A 86 -5.40 5.52 0.26
C LEU A 86 -6.26 6.09 1.39
N CYS A 87 -7.45 5.53 1.59
CA CYS A 87 -8.36 5.98 2.62
C CYS A 87 -7.78 5.78 4.03
N ASP A 88 -7.09 4.67 4.29
CA ASP A 88 -6.48 4.41 5.60
C ASP A 88 -5.35 5.40 5.91
N ILE A 89 -4.46 5.62 4.94
CA ILE A 89 -3.34 6.54 5.08
C ILE A 89 -3.84 7.97 5.26
N TRP A 90 -4.78 8.41 4.41
CA TRP A 90 -5.34 9.76 4.49
C TRP A 90 -6.05 9.98 5.82
N THR A 91 -6.84 9.01 6.30
CA THR A 91 -7.55 9.12 7.58
C THR A 91 -6.57 9.24 8.74
N LYS A 92 -5.53 8.40 8.77
CA LYS A 92 -4.51 8.42 9.82
C LYS A 92 -3.78 9.75 9.91
N ILE A 93 -3.48 10.37 8.76
CA ILE A 93 -2.81 11.67 8.70
C ILE A 93 -3.76 12.79 9.12
N LYS A 94 -5.01 12.77 8.63
CA LYS A 94 -5.98 13.84 8.91
C LYS A 94 -6.59 13.79 10.29
N GLU A 95 -6.50 12.66 10.99
CA GLU A 95 -6.96 12.53 12.38
C GLU A 95 -6.20 13.45 13.35
N THR A 96 -4.95 13.81 13.06
CA THR A 96 -4.19 14.78 13.87
C THR A 96 -4.50 16.24 13.52
N GLU A 97 -5.05 16.50 12.33
CA GLU A 97 -5.33 17.85 11.83
C GLU A 97 -6.78 18.30 12.04
N LEU A 98 -7.73 17.35 12.05
CA LEU A 98 -9.15 17.64 12.05
C LEU A 98 -9.80 17.45 13.43
N THR A 99 -10.81 18.26 13.71
CA THR A 99 -11.63 18.09 14.91
C THR A 99 -12.38 16.75 14.89
N THR A 100 -12.68 16.23 16.08
CA THR A 100 -13.35 14.92 16.26
C THR A 100 -14.68 14.83 15.51
N ASN A 101 -15.48 15.89 15.50
CA ASN A 101 -16.77 15.93 14.79
C ASN A 101 -16.59 15.92 13.26
N THR A 102 -15.62 16.67 12.74
CA THR A 102 -15.31 16.67 11.30
C THR A 102 -14.82 15.29 10.87
N MET A 103 -13.92 14.70 11.66
CA MET A 103 -13.39 13.36 11.40
C MET A 103 -14.47 12.28 11.41
N LYS A 104 -15.43 12.33 12.35
CA LYS A 104 -16.58 11.41 12.36
C LYS A 104 -17.38 11.48 11.05
N LYS A 105 -17.70 12.70 10.59
CA LYS A 105 -18.40 12.92 9.33
C LYS A 105 -17.60 12.38 8.15
N THR A 106 -16.31 12.71 8.08
CA THR A 106 -15.43 12.26 7.00
C THR A 106 -15.31 10.73 6.98
N LYS A 107 -15.11 10.07 8.14
CA LYS A 107 -15.09 8.60 8.23
C LYS A 107 -16.37 7.97 7.70
N SER A 108 -17.54 8.54 8.01
CA SER A 108 -18.82 8.08 7.46
C SER A 108 -18.88 8.21 5.94
N GLN A 109 -18.38 9.33 5.39
CA GLN A 109 -18.33 9.52 3.94
C GLN A 109 -17.37 8.52 3.27
N LEU A 110 -16.19 8.30 3.86
CA LEU A 110 -15.20 7.34 3.37
C LEU A 110 -15.74 5.91 3.33
N LYS A 111 -16.51 5.49 4.34
CA LYS A 111 -17.17 4.17 4.35
C LYS A 111 -18.07 4.00 3.12
N THR A 112 -18.90 4.99 2.80
CA THR A 112 -19.77 4.93 1.61
C THR A 112 -18.94 4.88 0.32
N LEU A 113 -17.91 5.72 0.20
CA LEU A 113 -17.05 5.75 -0.99
C LEU A 113 -16.32 4.41 -1.19
N ARG A 114 -15.86 3.77 -0.12
CA ARG A 114 -15.23 2.45 -0.17
C ARG A 114 -16.14 1.37 -0.72
N ILE A 115 -17.44 1.44 -0.41
CA ILE A 115 -18.43 0.49 -0.93
C ILE A 115 -18.66 0.73 -2.43
N ILE A 116 -18.85 1.99 -2.83
CA ILE A 116 -19.15 2.35 -4.23
C ILE A 116 -17.95 2.08 -5.15
N ILE A 117 -16.75 2.44 -4.71
CA ILE A 117 -15.52 2.34 -5.53
C ILE A 117 -14.87 0.96 -5.41
N CYS A 118 -15.18 0.20 -4.36
CA CYS A 118 -14.46 -1.00 -3.91
C CYS A 118 -13.04 -0.72 -3.39
N GLU A 119 -12.68 -1.34 -2.26
CA GLU A 119 -11.37 -1.12 -1.61
C GLU A 119 -10.19 -1.64 -2.44
N SER A 120 -10.41 -2.68 -3.26
CA SER A 120 -9.38 -3.30 -4.09
C SER A 120 -9.09 -2.54 -5.38
N THR A 121 -9.88 -1.51 -5.71
CA THR A 121 -9.72 -0.74 -6.95
C THR A 121 -8.36 -0.04 -6.98
N PRO A 122 -7.53 -0.30 -8.00
CA PRO A 122 -6.25 0.38 -8.14
C PRO A 122 -6.46 1.85 -8.49
N ILE A 123 -5.75 2.75 -7.82
CA ILE A 123 -5.90 4.20 -8.02
C ILE A 123 -5.57 4.59 -9.46
N SER A 124 -4.61 3.91 -10.09
CA SER A 124 -4.21 4.12 -11.49
C SER A 124 -5.31 3.83 -12.51
N HIS A 125 -6.32 3.02 -12.15
CA HIS A 125 -7.44 2.70 -13.03
C HIS A 125 -8.60 3.70 -12.90
N ILE A 126 -8.63 4.55 -11.88
CA ILE A 126 -9.73 5.50 -11.69
C ILE A 126 -9.60 6.61 -12.73
N ARG A 127 -10.51 6.64 -13.71
CA ARG A 127 -10.60 7.66 -14.75
C ARG A 127 -11.66 8.70 -14.39
N TYR A 128 -11.68 9.78 -15.17
CA TYR A 128 -12.71 10.82 -15.03
C TYR A 128 -14.12 10.28 -15.26
N SER A 129 -14.30 9.36 -16.20
CA SER A 129 -15.57 8.67 -16.45
C SER A 129 -16.08 7.92 -15.21
N ASP A 130 -15.17 7.27 -14.47
CA ASP A 130 -15.52 6.53 -13.26
C ASP A 130 -15.99 7.48 -12.16
N ILE A 131 -15.34 8.65 -12.02
CA ILE A 131 -15.78 9.70 -11.08
C ILE A 131 -17.21 10.17 -11.39
N LEU A 132 -17.55 10.33 -12.67
CA LEU A 132 -18.92 10.68 -13.09
C LEU A 132 -19.90 9.54 -12.79
N ASN A 133 -19.51 8.29 -13.01
CA ASN A 133 -20.32 7.13 -12.67
C ASN A 133 -20.55 7.03 -11.16
N TYR A 134 -19.52 7.23 -10.33
CA TYR A 134 -19.66 7.27 -8.87
C TYR A 134 -20.57 8.41 -8.41
N ARG A 135 -20.50 9.58 -9.07
CA ARG A 135 -21.43 10.68 -8.82
C ARG A 135 -22.87 10.29 -9.11
N ASN A 136 -23.11 9.61 -10.23
CA ASN A 136 -24.42 9.12 -10.63
C ASN A 136 -24.96 8.09 -9.62
N GLU A 137 -24.13 7.14 -9.22
CA GLU A 137 -24.47 6.14 -8.20
C GLU A 137 -24.80 6.81 -6.85
N LEU A 138 -24.06 7.85 -6.46
CA LEU A 138 -24.37 8.62 -5.25
C LEU A 138 -25.71 9.36 -5.34
N LEU A 139 -26.07 9.87 -6.53
CA LEU A 139 -27.31 10.62 -6.78
C LEU A 139 -28.55 9.73 -6.80
N HIS A 140 -28.46 8.55 -7.40
CA HIS A 140 -29.63 7.70 -7.68
C HIS A 140 -29.63 6.35 -6.96
N GLY A 141 -28.47 5.88 -6.52
CA GLY A 141 -28.32 4.65 -5.74
C GLY A 141 -28.82 4.79 -4.32
N GLU A 142 -28.91 3.66 -3.61
CA GLU A 142 -29.40 3.65 -2.24
C GLU A 142 -28.38 4.22 -1.25
N THR A 143 -28.88 4.86 -0.19
CA THR A 143 -28.04 5.19 0.95
C THR A 143 -27.69 3.92 1.72
N LEU A 144 -26.52 3.89 2.36
CA LEU A 144 -26.11 2.76 3.20
C LEU A 144 -25.79 3.27 4.60
N TYR A 145 -26.78 3.20 5.49
CA TYR A 145 -26.67 3.58 6.89
C TYR A 145 -26.48 2.33 7.76
N LEU A 146 -25.28 1.74 7.72
CA LEU A 146 -24.98 0.51 8.47
C LEU A 146 -25.05 0.71 10.00
N ASP A 147 -24.62 1.88 10.49
CA ASP A 147 -24.47 2.16 11.93
C ASP A 147 -25.56 3.08 12.50
N ASN A 148 -26.57 3.47 11.71
CA ASN A 148 -27.56 4.48 12.09
C ASN A 148 -28.98 3.90 12.01
N PRO A 149 -29.86 4.12 13.00
CA PRO A 149 -31.25 3.64 13.00
C PRO A 149 -32.14 4.17 11.86
N ARG A 150 -31.60 4.95 10.92
CA ARG A 150 -32.35 5.50 9.78
C ARG A 150 -32.43 4.49 8.65
N SER A 151 -33.65 4.28 8.13
CA SER A 151 -33.88 3.50 6.93
C SER A 151 -33.13 4.07 5.72
N ASN A 152 -32.62 3.18 4.88
CA ASN A 152 -32.01 3.56 3.62
C ASN A 152 -33.05 4.24 2.72
N LYS A 153 -32.61 5.24 1.95
CA LYS A 153 -33.41 5.99 1.00
C LYS A 153 -32.78 5.91 -0.38
N LYS A 154 -33.61 6.01 -1.41
CA LYS A 154 -33.13 6.11 -2.78
C LYS A 154 -32.63 7.52 -3.06
N GLY A 155 -31.38 7.62 -3.47
CA GLY A 155 -30.73 8.85 -3.87
C GLY A 155 -30.31 9.79 -2.75
N ARG A 156 -29.49 10.77 -3.11
CA ARG A 156 -28.97 11.83 -2.23
C ARG A 156 -29.16 13.19 -2.87
N THR A 157 -29.24 14.24 -2.05
CA THR A 157 -29.30 15.61 -2.58
C THR A 157 -28.01 15.97 -3.31
N VAL A 158 -28.11 16.79 -4.36
CA VAL A 158 -26.96 17.23 -5.18
C VAL A 158 -25.84 17.80 -4.30
N ARG A 159 -26.17 18.69 -3.37
CA ARG A 159 -25.22 19.26 -2.39
C ARG A 159 -24.49 18.18 -1.58
N THR A 160 -25.19 17.12 -1.17
CA THR A 160 -24.56 16.03 -0.44
C THR A 160 -23.59 15.30 -1.34
N VAL A 161 -23.99 14.95 -2.56
CA VAL A 161 -23.13 14.27 -3.53
C VAL A 161 -21.88 15.09 -3.84
N ASP A 162 -22.01 16.41 -4.06
CA ASP A 162 -20.87 17.26 -4.34
C ASP A 162 -19.85 17.27 -3.19
N ASN A 163 -20.30 17.16 -1.93
CA ASN A 163 -19.40 16.99 -0.78
C ASN A 163 -18.64 15.65 -0.80
N TYR A 164 -19.29 14.56 -1.24
CA TYR A 164 -18.63 13.26 -1.41
C TYR A 164 -17.58 13.31 -2.52
N ILE A 165 -17.93 13.91 -3.67
CA ILE A 165 -17.02 14.04 -4.82
C ILE A 165 -15.85 14.96 -4.48
N ALA A 166 -16.08 16.07 -3.75
CA ALA A 166 -15.00 16.94 -3.29
C ALA A 166 -14.01 16.20 -2.37
N LEU A 167 -14.51 15.35 -1.46
CA LEU A 167 -13.66 14.49 -0.63
C LEU A 167 -12.88 13.47 -1.46
N LEU A 168 -13.53 12.81 -2.42
CA LEU A 168 -12.89 11.87 -3.34
C LEU A 168 -11.77 12.55 -4.15
N CYS A 169 -12.03 13.73 -4.70
CA CYS A 169 -11.01 14.50 -5.42
C CYS A 169 -9.85 14.89 -4.50
N SER A 170 -10.12 15.24 -3.23
CA SER A 170 -9.07 15.53 -2.25
C SER A 170 -8.19 14.30 -1.95
N LEU A 171 -8.80 13.11 -1.81
CA LEU A 171 -8.08 11.84 -1.67
C LEU A 171 -7.20 11.54 -2.89
N LEU A 172 -7.76 11.64 -4.10
CA LEU A 172 -7.02 11.36 -5.33
C LEU A 172 -5.89 12.37 -5.55
N ARG A 173 -6.11 13.65 -5.22
CA ARG A 173 -5.03 14.65 -5.21
C ARG A 173 -3.95 14.30 -4.20
N PHE A 174 -4.31 13.83 -3.00
CA PHE A 174 -3.34 13.36 -2.02
C PHE A 174 -2.50 12.18 -2.54
N ALA A 175 -3.12 11.27 -3.32
CA ALA A 175 -2.41 10.16 -3.98
C ALA A 175 -1.50 10.61 -5.13
N VAL A 176 -1.85 11.65 -5.88
CA VAL A 176 -1.06 12.16 -7.01
C VAL A 176 0.02 13.15 -6.55
N MET A 177 -0.22 13.89 -5.47
CA MET A 177 0.70 14.89 -4.90
C MET A 177 1.85 14.26 -4.09
N THR A 178 1.91 12.93 -3.98
CA THR A 178 3.19 12.27 -3.72
C THR A 178 4.07 12.49 -4.95
N PRO A 179 5.18 13.24 -4.84
CA PRO A 179 5.88 13.80 -5.98
C PRO A 179 6.32 12.69 -6.93
N THR A 180 5.64 12.62 -8.08
CA THR A 180 6.25 12.17 -9.32
C THR A 180 7.22 13.28 -9.69
N TYR A 181 8.51 12.97 -9.53
CA TYR A 181 9.64 13.91 -9.66
C TYR A 181 9.59 14.72 -10.96
N TRP A 182 9.93 16.02 -10.84
CA TRP A 182 10.67 16.75 -11.87
C TRP A 182 12.14 16.31 -11.81
#